data_AF-A0A1R2BA38-F1
#
_entry.id   AF-A0A1R2BA38-F1
#
_cell.length_a   1.000
_cell.length_b   1.000
_cell.length_c   1.000
_cell.angle_alpha   90.00
_cell.angle_beta   90.00
_cell.angle_gamma   90.00
#
_symmetry.space_group_name_H-M   'P 1'
#
loop_
_entity.id
_entity.type
_entity.pdbx_description
1 polymer ?
#
loop_
_entity_poly.entity_id
_entity_poly.type
_entity_poly.pdbx_seq_one_letter_code
_entity_poly.pdbx_strand_id
1 'polypeptide(L)'
;MSLFEKLLLKGNQESVPVLIFDINNKEADEEYPTTISKCWLHLKTIKKEAQFNQTYIDNINKLMLDMAAWKKSRGDGNCYYRAVISTYFLKIFHPAISLEHLYNFINILTTLYNSYEYREHIQEIKQIFDFVCEAYNSAAKNEDRYAKFIETNRKLQEQKFDLALVRVARVITYKTFKESCENDEDFKAFLLDEDKLQGYNRIQKMGVEAETHDLVMLPKGLGIEVNQINVFDKIVHYHYPKEDFTGSMLKIWIICKLRGHYDALLSKSDLEIEKYNLKKRQYFYPRN
;
A
#
# COMPACT_ATOMS: atom_id res chain seq x y z
N MET A 1 -7.12 28.23 -30.18
CA MET A 1 -6.73 26.80 -30.13
C MET A 1 -5.45 26.67 -29.33
N SER A 2 -5.52 26.00 -28.18
CA SER A 2 -4.39 25.81 -27.28
C SER A 2 -3.36 24.83 -27.87
N LEU A 3 -2.12 24.88 -27.38
CA LEU A 3 -1.08 23.90 -27.72
C LEU A 3 -1.51 22.45 -27.41
N PHE A 4 -2.44 22.30 -26.45
CA PHE A 4 -3.04 21.03 -26.04
C PHE A 4 -4.00 20.46 -27.10
N GLU A 5 -4.77 21.31 -27.78
CA GLU A 5 -5.69 20.89 -28.85
C GLU A 5 -4.94 20.50 -30.13
N LYS A 6 -3.73 21.04 -30.34
CA LYS A 6 -2.85 20.66 -31.46
C LYS A 6 -2.21 19.28 -31.28
N LEU A 7 -2.07 18.78 -30.05
CA LEU A 7 -1.49 17.46 -29.74
C LEU A 7 -2.49 16.30 -29.93
N LEU A 8 -3.80 16.56 -29.92
CA LEU A 8 -4.82 15.52 -30.06
C LEU A 8 -5.19 15.20 -31.53
N LEU A 9 -4.81 16.04 -32.49
CA LEU A 9 -5.35 15.99 -33.86
C LEU A 9 -4.33 15.78 -34.97
N LYS A 10 -3.05 15.51 -34.67
CA LYS A 10 -2.07 15.18 -35.71
C LYS A 10 -1.19 14.00 -35.34
N GLY A 11 -1.33 12.95 -36.14
CA GLY A 11 -0.20 12.17 -36.61
C GLY A 11 -0.12 10.77 -36.05
N ASN A 12 -0.36 9.80 -36.93
CA ASN A 12 0.40 8.55 -36.94
C ASN A 12 1.88 8.88 -36.67
N GLN A 13 2.32 8.66 -35.44
CA GLN A 13 3.71 8.53 -35.09
C GLN A 13 3.87 7.12 -34.54
N GLU A 14 4.92 6.47 -35.03
CA GLU A 14 5.32 5.10 -34.75
C GLU A 14 5.05 4.73 -33.30
N SER A 15 4.36 3.60 -33.13
CA SER A 15 3.97 3.08 -31.83
C SER A 15 5.19 2.95 -30.92
N VAL A 16 5.33 3.90 -29.99
CA VAL A 16 6.23 3.74 -28.85
C VAL A 16 5.87 2.40 -28.20
N PRO A 17 6.84 1.49 -27.95
CA PRO A 17 6.52 0.19 -27.39
C PRO A 17 5.87 0.38 -26.02
N VAL A 18 4.57 0.12 -25.96
CA VAL A 18 3.81 0.09 -24.72
C VAL A 18 4.10 -1.24 -24.06
N LEU A 19 4.58 -1.25 -22.82
CA LEU A 19 4.60 -2.48 -22.05
C LEU A 19 3.17 -2.79 -21.59
N ILE A 20 2.46 -3.58 -22.40
CA ILE A 20 1.07 -3.97 -22.17
C ILE A 20 1.05 -5.09 -21.12
N PHE A 21 0.51 -4.79 -19.94
CA PHE A 21 0.25 -5.80 -18.91
C PHE A 21 -1.18 -6.33 -19.07
N ASP A 22 -1.37 -7.49 -19.70
CA ASP A 22 -2.69 -8.14 -19.76
C ASP A 22 -2.91 -9.02 -18.53
N ILE A 23 -3.70 -8.52 -17.59
CA ILE A 23 -4.20 -9.32 -16.46
C ILE A 23 -5.50 -9.95 -16.95
N ASN A 24 -5.47 -11.24 -17.27
CA ASN A 24 -6.63 -11.99 -17.77
C ASN A 24 -7.93 -11.62 -17.02
N ASN A 25 -8.97 -11.32 -17.80
CA ASN A 25 -9.90 -10.22 -17.52
C ASN A 25 -11.24 -10.58 -16.83
N LYS A 26 -11.49 -11.84 -16.44
CA LYS A 26 -12.79 -12.25 -15.85
C LYS A 26 -12.72 -12.80 -14.42
N GLU A 27 -11.69 -13.57 -14.07
CA GLU A 27 -11.57 -14.17 -12.72
C GLU A 27 -11.26 -13.15 -11.62
N ALA A 28 -10.59 -12.04 -11.96
CA ALA A 28 -10.12 -11.04 -11.00
C ALA A 28 -11.23 -10.27 -10.25
N ASP A 29 -12.45 -10.22 -10.80
CA ASP A 29 -13.59 -9.55 -10.13
C ASP A 29 -14.35 -10.48 -9.19
N GLU A 30 -14.38 -11.79 -9.49
CA GLU A 30 -15.28 -12.78 -8.87
C GLU A 30 -14.59 -13.62 -7.79
N GLU A 31 -13.31 -13.95 -7.95
CA GLU A 31 -12.57 -14.73 -6.93
C GLU A 31 -12.05 -13.82 -5.81
N TYR A 32 -12.24 -14.26 -4.56
CA TYR A 32 -11.67 -13.57 -3.41
C TYR A 32 -10.14 -13.76 -3.39
N PRO A 33 -9.34 -12.69 -3.24
CA PRO A 33 -7.89 -12.81 -3.41
C PRO A 33 -7.26 -13.69 -2.32
N THR A 34 -6.22 -14.45 -2.70
CA THR A 34 -5.37 -15.19 -1.75
C THR A 34 -4.35 -14.30 -1.05
N THR A 35 -4.02 -13.15 -1.65
CA THR A 35 -3.19 -12.06 -1.10
C THR A 35 -3.88 -10.71 -1.31
N ILE A 36 -3.61 -10.01 -2.41
CA ILE A 36 -4.28 -8.80 -2.90
C ILE A 36 -4.85 -9.05 -4.31
N SER A 37 -5.68 -8.16 -4.84
CA SER A 37 -6.11 -8.26 -6.24
C SER A 37 -4.96 -7.98 -7.20
N LYS A 38 -4.89 -8.80 -8.27
CA LYS A 38 -3.87 -8.70 -9.34
C LYS A 38 -3.84 -7.31 -10.00
N CYS A 39 -5.00 -6.67 -10.12
CA CYS A 39 -5.19 -5.37 -10.77
C CYS A 39 -5.83 -4.34 -9.83
N TRP A 40 -5.75 -3.07 -10.23
CA TRP A 40 -6.63 -2.03 -9.72
C TRP A 40 -8.02 -2.20 -10.33
N LEU A 41 -9.03 -2.28 -9.48
CA LEU A 41 -10.43 -2.39 -9.84
C LEU A 41 -11.06 -1.01 -9.85
N HIS A 42 -11.99 -0.75 -10.78
CA HIS A 42 -12.73 0.50 -10.76
C HIS A 42 -13.52 0.64 -9.44
N LEU A 43 -13.41 1.78 -8.74
CA LEU A 43 -14.03 1.96 -7.43
C LEU A 43 -15.53 1.64 -7.39
N LYS A 44 -16.27 1.89 -8.49
CA LYS A 44 -17.69 1.55 -8.58
C LYS A 44 -18.02 0.08 -8.30
N THR A 45 -17.07 -0.84 -8.52
CA THR A 45 -17.32 -2.28 -8.34
C THR A 45 -17.48 -2.67 -6.88
N ILE A 46 -16.96 -1.87 -5.94
CA ILE A 46 -17.06 -2.12 -4.49
C ILE A 46 -18.52 -2.10 -3.99
N LYS A 47 -19.43 -1.42 -4.71
CA LYS A 47 -20.86 -1.37 -4.38
C LYS A 47 -21.50 -2.76 -4.36
N LYS A 48 -20.95 -3.70 -5.13
CA LYS A 48 -21.43 -5.09 -5.15
C LYS A 48 -21.31 -5.78 -3.79
N GLU A 49 -20.39 -5.34 -2.92
CA GLU A 49 -20.21 -5.93 -1.59
C GLU A 49 -21.36 -5.60 -0.61
N ALA A 50 -22.10 -4.52 -0.86
CA ALA A 50 -23.23 -4.09 -0.03
C ALA A 50 -24.37 -3.52 -0.89
N GLN A 51 -24.76 -4.26 -1.94
CA GLN A 51 -25.70 -3.77 -2.95
C GLN A 51 -27.10 -3.38 -2.43
N PHE A 52 -27.46 -3.82 -1.23
CA PHE A 52 -28.74 -3.50 -0.59
C PHE A 52 -28.62 -2.37 0.45
N ASN A 53 -27.41 -1.86 0.71
CA ASN A 53 -27.19 -0.75 1.62
C ASN A 53 -27.06 0.56 0.83
N GLN A 54 -28.15 1.32 0.75
CA GLN A 54 -28.19 2.56 -0.02
C GLN A 54 -27.22 3.62 0.52
N THR A 55 -27.10 3.74 1.84
CA THR A 55 -26.14 4.65 2.49
C THR A 55 -24.71 4.35 2.05
N TYR A 56 -24.32 3.07 2.04
CA TYR A 56 -23.03 2.63 1.55
C TYR A 56 -22.83 3.00 0.07
N ILE A 57 -23.82 2.71 -0.79
CA ILE A 57 -23.76 3.04 -2.21
C ILE A 57 -23.57 4.55 -2.43
N ASP A 58 -24.27 5.38 -1.67
CA ASP A 58 -24.18 6.84 -1.73
C ASP A 58 -22.82 7.35 -1.24
N ASN A 59 -22.27 6.74 -0.18
CA ASN A 59 -20.91 7.04 0.28
C ASN A 59 -19.87 6.68 -0.79
N ILE A 60 -20.01 5.54 -1.47
CA ILE A 60 -19.12 5.20 -2.60
C ILE A 60 -19.28 6.19 -3.76
N ASN A 61 -20.51 6.61 -4.09
CA ASN A 61 -20.75 7.63 -5.12
C ASN A 61 -20.00 8.94 -4.81
N LYS A 62 -20.06 9.40 -3.56
CA LYS A 62 -19.32 10.59 -3.11
C LYS A 62 -17.81 10.37 -3.17
N LEU A 63 -17.31 9.21 -2.71
CA LEU A 63 -15.88 8.90 -2.73
C LEU A 63 -15.29 8.86 -4.15
N MET A 64 -16.08 8.47 -5.14
CA MET A 64 -15.68 8.46 -6.56
C MET A 64 -15.40 9.86 -7.16
N LEU A 65 -15.68 10.94 -6.41
CA LEU A 65 -15.28 12.29 -6.81
C LEU A 65 -13.76 12.46 -6.79
N ASP A 66 -13.06 11.85 -5.81
CA ASP A 66 -11.61 12.01 -5.63
C ASP A 66 -10.84 10.71 -5.86
N MET A 67 -11.49 9.57 -5.64
CA MET A 67 -10.90 8.24 -5.78
C MET A 67 -11.32 7.57 -7.08
N ALA A 68 -10.39 6.86 -7.70
CA ALA A 68 -10.61 6.22 -9.01
C ALA A 68 -10.77 4.70 -8.90
N ALA A 69 -9.92 4.07 -8.09
CA ALA A 69 -9.77 2.63 -8.08
C ALA A 69 -9.50 2.08 -6.67
N TRP A 70 -9.57 0.76 -6.56
CA TRP A 70 -9.28 0.03 -5.32
C TRP A 70 -8.64 -1.32 -5.63
N LYS A 71 -7.89 -1.86 -4.66
CA LYS A 71 -7.28 -3.18 -4.72
C LYS A 71 -7.75 -3.97 -3.50
N LYS A 72 -8.41 -5.11 -3.74
CA LYS A 72 -8.87 -5.99 -2.66
C LYS A 72 -7.68 -6.57 -1.93
N SER A 73 -7.82 -6.79 -0.63
CA SER A 73 -6.90 -7.48 0.24
C SER A 73 -7.64 -8.68 0.86
N ARG A 74 -6.92 -9.76 1.13
CA ARG A 74 -7.50 -10.93 1.78
C ARG A 74 -7.85 -10.64 3.24
N GLY A 75 -9.07 -11.01 3.63
CA GLY A 75 -9.61 -10.89 4.99
C GLY A 75 -9.27 -12.08 5.85
N ASP A 76 -8.00 -12.17 6.24
CA ASP A 76 -7.46 -13.21 7.13
C ASP A 76 -6.95 -12.63 8.45
N GLY A 77 -7.46 -11.46 8.84
CA GLY A 77 -6.98 -10.68 9.98
C GLY A 77 -5.73 -9.83 9.70
N ASN A 78 -5.11 -9.94 8.53
CA ASN A 78 -3.93 -9.12 8.17
C ASN A 78 -4.24 -7.98 7.19
N CYS A 79 -5.52 -7.74 6.87
CA CYS A 79 -5.93 -6.87 5.77
C CYS A 79 -5.39 -5.44 5.88
N TYR A 80 -5.34 -4.83 7.07
CA TYR A 80 -4.73 -3.50 7.24
C TYR A 80 -3.25 -3.49 6.87
N TYR A 81 -2.45 -4.35 7.53
CA TYR A 81 -1.01 -4.47 7.28
C TYR A 81 -0.75 -4.73 5.80
N ARG A 82 -1.49 -5.67 5.19
CA ARG A 82 -1.38 -6.03 3.79
C ARG A 82 -1.71 -4.85 2.86
N ALA A 83 -2.81 -4.15 3.10
CA ALA A 83 -3.23 -3.03 2.27
C ALA A 83 -2.21 -1.88 2.34
N VAL A 84 -1.70 -1.53 3.54
CA VAL A 84 -0.71 -0.48 3.71
C VAL A 84 0.63 -0.86 3.07
N ILE A 85 1.21 -2.01 3.45
CA ILE A 85 2.58 -2.36 3.02
C ILE A 85 2.65 -2.68 1.52
N SER A 86 1.62 -3.31 0.95
CA SER A 86 1.59 -3.60 -0.48
C SER A 86 1.44 -2.34 -1.32
N THR A 87 0.61 -1.39 -0.89
CA THR A 87 0.46 -0.09 -1.57
C THR A 87 1.73 0.73 -1.45
N TYR A 88 2.36 0.73 -0.27
CA TYR A 88 3.68 1.33 -0.06
C TYR A 88 4.73 0.73 -1.00
N PHE A 89 4.79 -0.60 -1.11
CA PHE A 89 5.67 -1.30 -2.06
C PHE A 89 5.41 -0.88 -3.50
N LEU A 90 4.16 -0.86 -3.95
CA LEU A 90 3.84 -0.39 -5.29
C LEU A 90 4.30 1.05 -5.52
N LYS A 91 4.17 1.94 -4.53
CA LYS A 91 4.63 3.33 -4.64
C LYS A 91 6.15 3.46 -4.68
N ILE A 92 6.90 2.87 -3.75
CA ILE A 92 8.36 3.06 -3.73
C ILE A 92 9.07 2.40 -4.92
N PHE A 93 8.49 1.33 -5.46
CA PHE A 93 8.99 0.68 -6.68
C PHE A 93 8.49 1.36 -7.96
N HIS A 94 7.56 2.32 -7.86
CA HIS A 94 7.02 2.98 -9.03
C HIS A 94 8.12 3.78 -9.76
N PRO A 95 8.25 3.67 -11.10
CA PRO A 95 9.35 4.26 -11.85
C PRO A 95 9.41 5.80 -11.80
N ALA A 96 8.28 6.46 -11.56
CA ALA A 96 8.21 7.91 -11.41
C ALA A 96 8.56 8.43 -10.00
N ILE A 97 8.73 7.53 -9.02
CA ILE A 97 9.01 7.90 -7.63
C ILE A 97 10.52 7.94 -7.37
N SER A 98 10.97 8.78 -6.44
CA SER A 98 12.38 8.93 -6.06
C SER A 98 12.97 7.62 -5.51
N LEU A 99 14.21 7.30 -5.89
CA LEU A 99 14.95 6.15 -5.33
C LEU A 99 15.26 6.30 -3.84
N GLU A 100 15.19 7.53 -3.31
CA GLU A 100 15.36 7.79 -1.88
C GLU A 100 14.38 6.99 -1.02
N HIS A 101 13.14 6.78 -1.49
CA HIS A 101 12.17 5.98 -0.74
C HIS A 101 12.55 4.49 -0.66
N LEU A 102 13.16 3.93 -1.72
CA LEU A 102 13.72 2.58 -1.67
C LEU A 102 14.91 2.53 -0.69
N TYR A 103 15.79 3.52 -0.75
CA TYR A 103 16.94 3.62 0.17
C TYR A 103 16.50 3.75 1.63
N ASN A 104 15.51 4.59 1.93
CA ASN A 104 14.94 4.74 3.26
C ASN A 104 14.35 3.42 3.76
N PHE A 105 13.69 2.66 2.89
CA PHE A 105 13.19 1.34 3.25
C PHE A 105 14.31 0.33 3.50
N ILE A 106 15.40 0.36 2.72
CA ILE A 106 16.62 -0.44 2.99
C ILE A 106 17.18 -0.11 4.38
N ASN A 107 17.21 1.17 4.77
CA ASN A 107 17.69 1.57 6.10
C ASN A 107 16.80 0.99 7.22
N ILE A 108 15.47 1.07 7.08
CA ILE A 108 14.53 0.44 8.01
C ILE A 108 14.83 -1.06 8.14
N LEU A 109 14.93 -1.77 7.02
CA LEU A 109 15.20 -3.21 7.02
C LEU A 109 16.58 -3.56 7.57
N THR A 110 17.60 -2.73 7.33
CA THR A 110 18.96 -2.91 7.88
C THR A 110 18.94 -2.86 9.40
N THR A 111 18.22 -1.88 9.97
CA THR A 111 18.05 -1.78 11.43
C THR A 111 17.36 -3.03 11.98
N LEU A 112 16.32 -3.54 11.30
CA LEU A 112 15.62 -4.75 11.73
C LEU A 112 16.53 -5.99 11.62
N TYR A 113 17.26 -6.14 10.52
CA TYR A 113 18.12 -7.28 10.24
C TYR A 113 19.28 -7.42 11.23
N ASN A 114 19.84 -6.29 11.67
CA ASN A 114 20.96 -6.26 12.61
C ASN A 114 20.53 -6.35 14.08
N SER A 115 19.23 -6.28 14.38
CA SER A 115 18.73 -6.37 15.75
C SER A 115 18.58 -7.82 16.20
N TYR A 116 19.19 -8.17 17.34
CA TYR A 116 19.02 -9.49 17.95
C TYR A 116 17.57 -9.75 18.38
N GLU A 117 16.81 -8.70 18.69
CA GLU A 117 15.42 -8.78 19.16
C GLU A 117 14.49 -9.42 18.11
N TYR A 118 14.79 -9.26 16.81
CA TYR A 118 13.91 -9.73 15.72
C TYR A 118 14.41 -11.00 15.05
N ARG A 119 15.29 -11.74 15.71
CA ARG A 119 15.95 -12.93 15.15
C ARG A 119 14.99 -14.03 14.73
N GLU A 120 13.85 -14.15 15.39
CA GLU A 120 12.79 -15.11 15.04
C GLU A 120 12.14 -14.83 13.68
N HIS A 121 12.27 -13.59 13.16
CA HIS A 121 11.73 -13.15 11.87
C HIS A 121 12.83 -12.87 10.84
N ILE A 122 14.06 -13.30 11.12
CA ILE A 122 15.23 -12.93 10.31
C ILE A 122 15.13 -13.44 8.88
N GLN A 123 14.48 -14.58 8.65
CA GLN A 123 14.35 -15.16 7.31
C GLN A 123 13.42 -14.31 6.43
N GLU A 124 12.29 -13.86 6.99
CA GLU A 124 11.35 -12.97 6.31
C GLU A 124 11.97 -11.59 6.09
N ILE A 125 12.63 -11.03 7.10
CA ILE A 125 13.36 -9.76 6.97
C ILE A 125 14.41 -9.88 5.87
N LYS A 126 15.22 -10.95 5.87
CA LYS A 126 16.25 -11.18 4.85
C LYS A 126 15.64 -11.30 3.46
N GLN A 127 14.56 -12.06 3.30
CA GLN A 127 13.90 -12.24 2.01
C GLN A 127 13.45 -10.89 1.41
N ILE A 128 12.85 -10.03 2.24
CA ILE A 128 12.40 -8.71 1.80
C ILE A 128 13.60 -7.77 1.57
N PHE A 129 14.61 -7.82 2.45
CA PHE A 129 15.83 -7.03 2.34
C PHE A 129 16.60 -7.33 1.05
N ASP A 130 16.85 -8.60 0.75
CA ASP A 130 17.53 -9.02 -0.47
C ASP A 130 16.78 -8.52 -1.72
N PHE A 131 15.45 -8.66 -1.74
CA PHE A 131 14.62 -8.22 -2.86
C PHE A 131 14.69 -6.71 -3.09
N VAL A 132 14.60 -5.91 -2.02
CA VAL A 132 14.66 -4.44 -2.11
C VAL A 132 16.08 -3.97 -2.48
N CYS A 133 17.12 -4.57 -1.92
CA CYS A 133 18.51 -4.27 -2.25
C CYS A 133 18.82 -4.57 -3.72
N GLU A 134 18.37 -5.72 -4.23
CA GLU A 134 18.50 -6.07 -5.65
C GLU A 134 17.82 -5.02 -6.54
N ALA A 135 16.59 -4.61 -6.18
CA ALA A 135 15.85 -3.59 -6.91
C ALA A 135 16.54 -2.22 -6.92
N TYR A 136 17.04 -1.79 -5.77
CA TYR A 136 17.76 -0.52 -5.63
C TYR A 136 19.05 -0.53 -6.45
N ASN A 137 19.84 -1.60 -6.35
CA ASN A 137 21.10 -1.73 -7.09
C ASN A 137 20.88 -1.78 -8.61
N SER A 138 19.82 -2.44 -9.07
CA SER A 138 19.43 -2.47 -10.48
C SER A 138 19.04 -1.05 -10.95
N ALA A 139 18.15 -0.38 -10.21
CA ALA A 139 17.71 0.98 -10.56
C ALA A 139 18.86 2.01 -10.54
N ALA A 140 19.81 1.90 -9.60
CA ALA A 140 20.97 2.78 -9.50
C ALA A 140 21.94 2.64 -10.69
N LYS A 141 21.92 1.50 -11.39
CA LYS A 141 22.70 1.24 -12.61
C LYS A 141 21.98 1.66 -13.89
N ASN A 142 20.85 2.38 -13.78
CA ASN A 142 19.94 2.70 -14.89
C ASN A 142 19.37 1.45 -15.59
N GLU A 143 19.26 0.32 -14.89
CA GLU A 143 18.53 -0.84 -15.40
C GLU A 143 17.01 -0.60 -15.30
N ASP A 144 16.23 -1.37 -16.07
CA ASP A 144 14.80 -1.14 -16.33
C ASP A 144 13.93 -1.13 -15.05
N ARG A 145 13.72 0.06 -14.47
CA ARG A 145 12.83 0.29 -13.31
C ARG A 145 11.40 -0.22 -13.56
N TYR A 146 10.94 -0.23 -14.81
CA TYR A 146 9.61 -0.76 -15.14
C TYR A 146 9.55 -2.27 -14.96
N ALA A 147 10.59 -3.00 -15.37
CA ALA A 147 10.67 -4.43 -15.17
C ALA A 147 10.60 -4.78 -13.68
N LYS A 148 11.31 -4.04 -12.82
CA LYS A 148 11.28 -4.29 -11.36
C LYS A 148 9.95 -3.91 -10.70
N PHE A 149 9.29 -2.85 -11.16
CA PHE A 149 7.93 -2.52 -10.74
C PHE A 149 6.94 -3.65 -11.08
N ILE A 150 7.05 -4.22 -12.28
CA ILE A 150 6.21 -5.35 -12.73
C ILE A 150 6.49 -6.60 -11.91
N GLU A 151 7.77 -6.91 -11.70
CA GLU A 151 8.17 -8.03 -10.85
C GLU A 151 7.59 -7.87 -9.44
N THR A 152 7.62 -6.66 -8.89
CA THR A 152 7.04 -6.33 -7.57
C THR A 152 5.55 -6.60 -7.53
N ASN A 153 4.79 -6.13 -8.53
CA ASN A 153 3.35 -6.37 -8.60
C ASN A 153 3.03 -7.88 -8.68
N ARG A 154 3.85 -8.65 -9.42
CA ARG A 154 3.76 -10.12 -9.49
C ARG A 154 4.09 -10.78 -8.14
N LYS A 155 5.17 -10.34 -7.48
CA LYS A 155 5.62 -10.86 -6.18
C LYS A 155 4.58 -10.68 -5.08
N LEU A 156 3.84 -9.56 -5.09
CA LEU A 156 2.72 -9.33 -4.17
C LEU A 156 1.55 -10.31 -4.34
N GLN A 157 1.50 -11.06 -5.45
CA GLN A 157 0.54 -12.15 -5.66
C GLN A 157 1.04 -13.50 -5.12
N GLU A 158 2.33 -13.62 -4.78
CA GLU A 158 2.92 -14.84 -4.24
C GLU A 158 2.66 -14.91 -2.72
N GLN A 159 1.84 -15.86 -2.27
CA GLN A 159 1.44 -15.95 -0.85
C GLN A 159 2.61 -15.97 0.13
N LYS A 160 3.72 -16.67 -0.19
CA LYS A 160 4.90 -16.70 0.67
C LYS A 160 5.55 -15.31 0.81
N PHE A 161 5.65 -14.57 -0.29
CA PHE A 161 6.22 -13.22 -0.29
C PHE A 161 5.29 -12.22 0.42
N ASP A 162 3.99 -12.28 0.14
CA ASP A 162 2.95 -11.48 0.82
C ASP A 162 3.01 -11.68 2.35
N LEU A 163 3.02 -12.92 2.83
CA LEU A 163 3.05 -13.20 4.26
C LEU A 163 4.37 -12.76 4.92
N ALA A 164 5.51 -12.93 4.23
CA ALA A 164 6.79 -12.42 4.70
C ALA A 164 6.74 -10.89 4.81
N LEU A 165 6.16 -10.21 3.82
CA LEU A 165 6.03 -8.76 3.81
C LEU A 165 5.10 -8.24 4.91
N VAL A 166 3.96 -8.91 5.14
CA VAL A 166 3.05 -8.61 6.26
C VAL A 166 3.76 -8.79 7.60
N ARG A 167 4.57 -9.85 7.74
CA ARG A 167 5.33 -10.09 8.97
C ARG A 167 6.37 -8.99 9.20
N VAL A 168 7.08 -8.57 8.16
CA VAL A 168 7.99 -7.41 8.24
C VAL A 168 7.24 -6.14 8.64
N ALA A 169 6.04 -5.88 8.08
CA ALA A 169 5.22 -4.73 8.48
C ALA A 169 4.84 -4.79 9.98
N ARG A 170 4.49 -5.97 10.50
CA ARG A 170 4.23 -6.16 11.93
C ARG A 170 5.48 -5.93 12.78
N VAL A 171 6.66 -6.38 12.35
CA VAL A 171 7.93 -6.12 13.05
C VAL A 171 8.26 -4.62 13.09
N ILE A 172 8.06 -3.91 11.97
CA ILE A 172 8.21 -2.45 11.91
C ILE A 172 7.27 -1.80 12.94
N THR A 173 6.01 -2.21 12.95
CA THR A 173 4.98 -1.68 13.85
C THR A 173 5.32 -1.94 15.31
N TYR A 174 5.78 -3.15 15.63
CA TYR A 174 6.17 -3.56 16.97
C TYR A 174 7.36 -2.72 17.46
N LYS A 175 8.40 -2.59 16.62
CA LYS A 175 9.56 -1.75 16.92
C LYS A 175 9.12 -0.31 17.21
N THR A 176 8.32 0.29 16.33
CA THR A 176 7.88 1.69 16.47
C THR A 176 6.97 1.88 17.69
N PHE A 177 6.10 0.92 18.00
CA PHE A 177 5.26 0.96 19.20
C PHE A 177 6.10 0.90 20.47
N LYS A 178 7.09 -0.01 20.54
CA LYS A 178 8.02 -0.13 21.65
C LYS A 178 8.84 1.15 21.84
N GLU A 179 9.44 1.65 20.76
CA GLU A 179 10.22 2.90 20.80
C GLU A 179 9.36 4.09 21.24
N SER A 180 8.08 4.15 20.86
CA SER A 180 7.16 5.19 21.34
C SER A 180 6.84 5.00 22.82
N CYS A 181 6.62 3.76 23.30
CA CYS A 181 6.41 3.50 24.73
C CYS A 181 7.63 3.87 25.60
N GLU A 182 8.84 3.78 25.05
CA GLU A 182 10.09 4.05 25.76
C GLU A 182 10.51 5.52 25.71
N ASN A 183 10.31 6.21 24.58
CA ASN A 183 10.91 7.52 24.30
C ASN A 183 9.91 8.67 24.17
N ASP A 184 8.61 8.40 24.01
CA ASP A 184 7.58 9.42 23.87
C ASP A 184 6.84 9.56 25.21
N GLU A 185 7.22 10.58 26.00
CA GLU A 185 6.69 10.78 27.35
C GLU A 185 5.18 11.06 27.36
N ASP A 186 4.65 11.73 26.33
CA ASP A 186 3.22 11.96 26.19
C ASP A 186 2.52 10.63 25.93
N PHE A 187 3.01 9.83 24.97
CA PHE A 187 2.45 8.51 24.68
C PHE A 187 2.48 7.58 25.89
N LYS A 188 3.60 7.59 26.62
CA LYS A 188 3.82 6.78 27.83
C LYS A 188 2.89 7.18 28.98
N ALA A 189 2.54 8.46 29.12
CA ALA A 189 1.62 8.94 30.15
C ALA A 189 0.17 8.49 29.90
N PHE A 190 -0.21 8.21 28.65
CA PHE A 190 -1.57 7.77 28.29
C PHE A 190 -1.77 6.25 28.29
N LEU A 191 -0.72 5.44 28.18
CA LEU A 191 -0.83 3.98 28.14
C LEU A 191 -0.64 3.31 29.50
N LEU A 192 -1.64 2.55 29.92
CA LEU A 192 -1.52 1.61 31.02
C LEU A 192 -0.62 0.42 30.62
N ASP A 193 0.05 -0.21 31.59
CA ASP A 193 0.96 -1.32 31.30
C ASP A 193 0.25 -2.55 30.70
N GLU A 194 -1.02 -2.77 31.07
CA GLU A 194 -1.86 -3.81 30.47
C GLU A 194 -2.11 -3.55 28.98
N ASP A 195 -2.35 -2.29 28.60
CA ASP A 195 -2.57 -1.89 27.21
C ASP A 195 -1.29 -2.08 26.38
N LYS A 196 -0.12 -1.80 26.97
CA LYS A 196 1.18 -2.06 26.33
C LYS A 196 1.35 -3.56 26.04
N LEU A 197 1.11 -4.41 27.03
CA LEU A 197 1.25 -5.85 26.88
C LEU A 197 0.26 -6.41 25.84
N GLN A 198 -0.99 -5.92 25.84
CA GLN A 198 -1.98 -6.28 24.82
C GLN A 198 -1.54 -5.82 23.43
N GLY A 199 -1.02 -4.59 23.29
CA GLY A 199 -0.49 -4.06 22.05
C GLY A 199 0.66 -4.90 21.49
N TYR A 200 1.66 -5.23 22.30
CA TYR A 200 2.77 -6.10 21.91
C TYR A 200 2.29 -7.45 21.37
N ASN A 201 1.42 -8.14 22.12
CA ASN A 201 0.89 -9.45 21.73
C ASN A 201 0.03 -9.37 20.47
N ARG A 202 -0.79 -8.33 20.31
CA ARG A 202 -1.64 -8.13 19.13
C ARG A 202 -0.81 -7.89 17.87
N ILE A 203 0.15 -6.98 17.93
CA ILE A 203 0.95 -6.57 16.76
C ILE A 203 1.74 -7.75 16.20
N GLN A 204 2.36 -8.56 17.05
CA GLN A 204 3.20 -9.68 16.60
C GLN A 204 2.39 -10.85 16.02
N LYS A 205 1.13 -11.03 16.46
CA LYS A 205 0.33 -12.20 16.09
C LYS A 205 -0.28 -12.05 14.70
N MET A 206 0.18 -12.91 13.77
CA MET A 206 -0.43 -13.04 12.45
C MET A 206 -1.92 -13.41 12.55
N GLY A 207 -2.73 -12.83 11.67
CA GLY A 207 -4.16 -13.08 11.59
C GLY A 207 -5.00 -12.41 12.68
N VAL A 208 -4.41 -11.51 13.48
CA VAL A 208 -5.14 -10.62 14.37
C VAL A 208 -5.26 -9.24 13.73
N GLU A 209 -6.47 -8.68 13.71
CA GLU A 209 -6.75 -7.39 13.11
C GLU A 209 -5.94 -6.26 13.75
N ALA A 210 -5.56 -5.28 12.92
CA ALA A 210 -4.92 -4.06 13.38
C ALA A 210 -5.98 -3.14 14.01
N GLU A 211 -5.69 -2.63 15.19
CA GLU A 211 -6.57 -1.74 15.93
C GLU A 211 -5.79 -0.61 16.58
N THR A 212 -6.44 0.52 16.85
CA THR A 212 -5.90 1.58 17.73
C THR A 212 -4.47 2.01 17.34
N HIS A 213 -3.47 1.62 18.12
CA HIS A 213 -2.06 1.96 17.95
C HIS A 213 -1.43 1.39 16.67
N ASP A 214 -1.85 0.19 16.24
CA ASP A 214 -1.34 -0.44 15.01
C ASP A 214 -1.52 0.48 13.79
N LEU A 215 -2.65 1.20 13.75
CA LEU A 215 -3.01 2.13 12.67
C LEU A 215 -2.12 3.38 12.63
N VAL A 216 -1.45 3.70 13.74
CA VAL A 216 -0.56 4.87 13.89
C VAL A 216 0.90 4.46 13.74
N MET A 217 1.28 3.32 14.33
CA MET A 217 2.67 2.90 14.45
C MET A 217 3.25 2.37 13.14
N LEU A 218 2.46 1.68 12.30
CA LEU A 218 2.95 1.25 10.99
C LEU A 218 3.28 2.47 10.09
N PRO A 219 2.39 3.46 9.91
CA PRO A 219 2.72 4.67 9.16
C PRO A 219 3.93 5.43 9.70
N LYS A 220 4.01 5.61 11.04
CA LYS A 220 5.14 6.25 11.71
C LYS A 220 6.45 5.50 11.44
N GLY A 221 6.45 4.17 11.55
CA GLY A 221 7.63 3.34 11.33
C GLY A 221 8.09 3.26 9.88
N LEU A 222 7.17 3.42 8.93
CA LEU A 222 7.48 3.50 7.49
C LEU A 222 7.84 4.92 7.04
N GLY A 223 7.59 5.94 7.85
CA GLY A 223 7.74 7.34 7.43
C GLY A 223 6.78 7.73 6.31
N ILE A 224 5.49 7.34 6.43
CA ILE A 224 4.44 7.65 5.45
C ILE A 224 3.20 8.26 6.08
N GLU A 225 2.38 8.90 5.25
CA GLU A 225 1.02 9.35 5.58
C GLU A 225 0.02 8.30 5.09
N VAL A 226 -0.77 7.72 5.98
CA VAL A 226 -1.91 6.86 5.63
C VAL A 226 -3.21 7.64 5.78
N ASN A 227 -3.90 7.83 4.66
CA ASN A 227 -5.23 8.40 4.58
C ASN A 227 -6.26 7.28 4.53
N GLN A 228 -6.85 6.99 5.68
CA GLN A 228 -7.87 5.95 5.83
C GLN A 228 -9.27 6.56 5.71
N ILE A 229 -10.11 5.96 4.86
CA ILE A 229 -11.48 6.40 4.63
C ILE A 229 -12.44 5.30 5.05
N ASN A 230 -13.21 5.53 6.12
CA ASN A 230 -14.34 4.67 6.46
C ASN A 230 -15.56 5.09 5.65
N VAL A 231 -16.29 4.13 5.07
CA VAL A 231 -17.44 4.40 4.19
C VAL A 231 -18.72 3.70 4.60
N PHE A 232 -18.74 2.96 5.72
CA PHE A 232 -19.85 2.06 6.03
C PHE A 232 -21.18 2.79 6.29
N ASP A 233 -21.19 3.70 7.26
CA ASP A 233 -22.38 4.49 7.63
C ASP A 233 -22.27 5.93 7.12
N LYS A 234 -21.14 6.56 7.37
CA LYS A 234 -20.77 7.87 6.80
C LYS A 234 -19.32 7.85 6.35
N ILE A 235 -18.98 8.76 5.46
CA ILE A 235 -17.57 8.97 5.11
C ILE A 235 -16.87 9.62 6.30
N VAL A 236 -15.87 8.93 6.85
CA VAL A 236 -14.99 9.48 7.88
C VAL A 236 -13.55 9.33 7.43
N HIS A 237 -12.82 10.44 7.44
CA HIS A 237 -11.41 10.48 7.11
C HIS A 237 -10.57 10.41 8.39
N TYR A 238 -9.61 9.50 8.40
CA TYR A 238 -8.58 9.40 9.40
C TYR A 238 -7.22 9.57 8.72
N HIS A 239 -6.35 10.34 9.36
CA HIS A 239 -5.01 10.63 8.88
C HIS A 239 -4.02 10.10 9.91
N TYR A 240 -3.07 9.29 9.44
CA TYR A 240 -2.09 8.65 10.30
C TYR A 240 -0.65 8.82 9.79
N PRO A 241 0.29 9.22 10.66
CA PRO A 241 0.02 9.77 12.00
C PRO A 241 -0.61 11.18 11.89
N LYS A 242 -1.11 11.70 13.01
CA LYS A 242 -1.79 13.02 13.06
C LYS A 242 -0.83 14.20 13.15
N GLU A 243 0.45 13.94 13.42
CA GLU A 243 1.47 14.97 13.63
C GLU A 243 1.86 15.61 12.30
N ASP A 244 2.12 16.92 12.33
CA ASP A 244 2.63 17.69 11.21
C ASP A 244 4.09 17.27 10.93
N PHE A 245 4.26 16.25 10.09
CA PHE A 245 5.59 15.94 9.59
C PHE A 245 6.09 17.07 8.69
N THR A 246 7.27 17.59 9.03
CA THR A 246 7.99 18.57 8.22
C THR A 246 8.63 17.88 7.01
N GLY A 247 7.83 17.53 5.99
CA GLY A 247 8.31 16.93 4.75
C GLY A 247 7.19 16.40 3.84
N SER A 248 7.48 16.20 2.55
CA SER A 248 6.55 15.57 1.61
C SER A 248 6.56 14.05 1.78
N MET A 249 5.83 13.54 2.76
CA MET A 249 5.67 12.09 2.95
C MET A 249 4.95 11.44 1.76
N LEU A 250 5.28 10.17 1.51
CA LEU A 250 4.48 9.35 0.60
C LEU A 250 3.10 9.14 1.21
N LYS A 251 2.07 9.49 0.44
CA LYS A 251 0.67 9.31 0.83
C LYS A 251 0.14 7.96 0.34
N ILE A 252 -0.45 7.20 1.24
CA ILE A 252 -1.09 5.90 0.98
C ILE A 252 -2.57 6.01 1.33
N TRP A 253 -3.44 5.62 0.38
CA TRP A 253 -4.88 5.68 0.57
C TRP A 253 -5.43 4.30 0.89
N ILE A 254 -6.21 4.19 1.96
CA ILE A 254 -6.82 2.96 2.44
C ILE A 254 -8.31 3.18 2.63
N ILE A 255 -9.13 2.18 2.29
CA ILE A 255 -10.56 2.18 2.62
C ILE A 255 -10.83 1.16 3.71
N CYS A 256 -11.58 1.59 4.74
CA CYS A 256 -12.16 0.70 5.74
C CYS A 256 -13.64 0.49 5.38
N LYS A 257 -13.99 -0.77 5.08
CA LYS A 257 -15.30 -1.17 4.59
C LYS A 257 -16.15 -1.80 5.70
N LEU A 258 -17.08 -2.66 5.30
CA LEU A 258 -17.83 -3.57 6.15
C LEU A 258 -16.92 -4.32 7.14
N ARG A 259 -17.36 -4.38 8.39
CA ARG A 259 -16.76 -5.21 9.46
C ARG A 259 -15.27 -4.96 9.69
N GLY A 260 -14.80 -3.72 9.52
CA GLY A 260 -13.40 -3.39 9.79
C GLY A 260 -12.41 -3.89 8.73
N HIS A 261 -12.87 -4.32 7.54
CA HIS A 261 -11.97 -4.80 6.49
C HIS A 261 -11.28 -3.64 5.76
N TYR A 262 -9.96 -3.77 5.54
CA TYR A 262 -9.15 -2.75 4.89
C TYR A 262 -8.68 -3.15 3.49
N ASP A 263 -8.82 -2.24 2.53
CA ASP A 263 -8.34 -2.38 1.16
C ASP A 263 -7.55 -1.16 0.72
N ALA A 264 -6.76 -1.31 -0.34
CA ALA A 264 -6.03 -0.21 -0.94
C ALA A 264 -6.94 0.64 -1.82
N LEU A 265 -6.78 1.96 -1.78
CA LEU A 265 -7.41 2.92 -2.68
C LEU A 265 -6.36 3.57 -3.58
N LEU A 266 -6.83 4.02 -4.74
CA LEU A 266 -6.05 4.83 -5.67
C LEU A 266 -6.80 6.11 -5.99
N SER A 267 -6.17 7.24 -5.67
CA SER A 267 -6.68 8.57 -6.01
C SER A 267 -6.66 8.80 -7.52
N LYS A 268 -7.47 9.74 -8.02
CA LYS A 268 -7.41 10.12 -9.44
C LYS A 268 -6.04 10.67 -9.86
N SER A 269 -5.41 11.46 -9.00
CA SER A 269 -4.05 11.98 -9.24
C SER A 269 -3.01 10.87 -9.29
N ASP A 270 -3.08 9.89 -8.37
CA ASP A 270 -2.14 8.76 -8.39
C ASP A 270 -2.35 7.88 -9.63
N LEU A 271 -3.61 7.68 -10.08
CA LEU A 271 -3.90 6.93 -11.30
C LEU A 271 -3.24 7.55 -12.54
N GLU A 272 -3.22 8.88 -12.63
CA GLU A 272 -2.56 9.62 -13.72
C GLU A 272 -1.04 9.45 -13.68
N ILE A 273 -0.45 9.52 -12.48
CA ILE A 273 0.99 9.30 -12.27
C ILE A 273 1.37 7.85 -12.62
N GLU A 274 0.55 6.88 -12.21
CA GLU A 274 0.73 5.45 -12.51
C GLU A 274 0.52 5.14 -14.00
N LYS A 275 -0.06 6.05 -14.79
CA LYS A 275 -0.44 5.83 -16.19
C LYS A 275 -1.22 4.52 -16.36
N TYR A 276 -2.12 4.23 -15.41
CA TYR A 276 -2.88 2.98 -15.40
C TYR A 276 -4.24 3.15 -16.08
N ASN A 277 -4.55 2.27 -17.03
CA ASN A 277 -5.85 2.24 -17.68
C ASN A 277 -6.77 1.25 -16.97
N LEU A 278 -7.76 1.74 -16.22
CA LEU A 278 -8.71 0.91 -15.50
C LEU A 278 -9.55 0.00 -16.40
N LYS A 279 -9.87 0.43 -17.63
CA LYS A 279 -10.71 -0.35 -18.55
C LYS A 279 -9.94 -1.53 -19.13
N LYS A 280 -8.68 -1.32 -19.49
CA LYS A 280 -7.81 -2.37 -20.05
C LYS A 280 -7.08 -3.16 -18.96
N ARG A 281 -7.00 -2.63 -17.73
CA ARG A 281 -6.24 -3.13 -16.58
C ARG A 281 -4.73 -3.17 -16.76
N GLN A 282 -4.18 -2.19 -17.47
CA GLN A 282 -2.78 -2.20 -17.91
C GLN A 282 -2.10 -0.87 -17.58
N TYR A 283 -0.80 -0.94 -17.31
CA TYR A 283 0.05 0.24 -17.20
C TYR A 283 0.51 0.70 -18.58
N PHE A 284 0.68 2.00 -18.78
CA PHE A 284 1.10 2.60 -20.04
C PHE A 284 2.39 3.39 -19.83
N TYR A 285 3.52 2.73 -20.06
CA TYR A 285 4.82 3.36 -19.95
C TYR A 285 5.48 3.47 -21.33
N PRO A 286 5.92 4.67 -21.75
CA PRO A 286 6.78 4.79 -22.91
C PRO A 286 8.13 4.16 -22.58
N ARG A 287 8.65 3.29 -23.45
CA ARG A 287 10.07 2.91 -23.37
C ARG A 287 10.91 4.14 -23.71
N ASN A 288 11.88 4.43 -22.85
CA ASN A 288 12.98 5.34 -23.16
C ASN A 288 14.07 4.60 -23.93
#